data_AF-A0A3S1RTL6-F1
#
_entry.id   AF-A0A3S1RTL6-F1
#
_cell.length_a   1.000
_cell.length_b   1.000
_cell.length_c   1.000
_cell.angle_alpha   90.00
_cell.angle_beta   90.00
_cell.angle_gamma   90.00
#
_symmetry.space_group_name_H-M   'P 1'
#
loop_
_entity.id
_entity.type
_entity.pdbx_description
1 polymer ?
#
loop_
_entity_poly.entity_id
_entity_poly.type
_entity_poly.pdbx_seq_one_letter_code
_entity_poly.pdbx_strand_id
1 'polypeptide(L)'
;MKRVIAIADRAALVSLKLLAALNLLFFLSFIFVLLLASRAHAEAPNCAGTDLLTALEKSDPAAFKKVETEAAAVPNGKGLLWKLEKPGEKPSYLFGTMHMTDTRVTTLPAAAQKAYDGAGTVIIETTDAMDRAKMMAAMASEPGLMMFTDNTTLSSLLSPDDAAALNKGLDARGIPPATVAKMKPWILSAMMALPACEVARQSAGEPVLDVKLASDAKASGKDVEGLETAVG
;
A
#
# COMPACT_ATOMS: atom_id res chain seq x y z
N MET A 1 -42.00 -20.40 58.10
CA MET A 1 -40.69 -19.80 57.73
C MET A 1 -39.70 -20.80 57.10
N LYS A 2 -39.33 -21.92 57.74
CA LYS A 2 -38.28 -22.84 57.22
C LYS A 2 -38.53 -23.41 55.80
N ARG A 3 -39.77 -23.77 55.45
CA ARG A 3 -40.11 -24.31 54.11
C ARG A 3 -40.01 -23.28 52.98
N VAL A 4 -40.38 -22.03 53.25
CA VAL A 4 -40.35 -20.94 52.25
C VAL A 4 -38.89 -20.60 51.90
N ILE A 5 -38.01 -20.56 52.90
CA ILE A 5 -36.57 -20.33 52.71
C ILE A 5 -35.94 -21.46 51.89
N ALA A 6 -36.26 -22.72 52.19
CA ALA A 6 -35.73 -23.87 51.44
C ALA A 6 -36.20 -23.93 49.97
N ILE A 7 -37.42 -23.46 49.69
CA ILE A 7 -37.93 -23.37 48.32
C ILE A 7 -37.24 -22.22 47.56
N ALA A 8 -37.07 -21.06 48.21
CA ALA A 8 -36.38 -19.91 47.62
C ALA A 8 -34.91 -20.23 47.29
N ASP A 9 -34.20 -20.93 48.18
CA ASP A 9 -32.80 -21.33 47.98
C ASP A 9 -32.63 -22.31 46.82
N ARG A 10 -33.52 -23.31 46.71
CA ARG A 10 -33.53 -24.23 45.56
C ARG A 10 -33.83 -23.51 44.25
N ALA A 11 -34.79 -22.58 44.25
CA ALA A 11 -35.11 -21.78 43.08
C ALA A 11 -33.93 -20.88 42.66
N ALA A 12 -33.25 -20.25 43.62
CA ALA A 12 -32.07 -19.42 43.38
C ALA A 12 -30.91 -20.23 42.78
N LEU A 13 -30.61 -21.41 43.34
CA LEU A 13 -29.56 -22.29 42.82
C LEU A 13 -29.85 -22.77 41.39
N VAL A 14 -31.11 -23.14 41.10
CA VAL A 14 -31.54 -23.54 39.75
C VAL A 14 -31.43 -22.36 38.79
N SER A 15 -31.83 -21.17 39.21
CA SER A 15 -31.76 -19.94 38.40
C SER A 15 -30.31 -19.57 38.09
N LEU A 16 -29.40 -19.68 39.07
CA LEU A 16 -27.97 -19.40 38.89
C LEU A 16 -27.33 -20.40 37.90
N LYS A 17 -27.69 -21.68 37.99
CA LYS A 17 -27.23 -22.72 37.05
C LYS A 17 -27.74 -22.49 35.64
N LEU A 18 -29.00 -22.06 35.47
CA LEU A 18 -29.58 -21.72 34.18
C LEU A 18 -28.89 -20.50 33.56
N LEU A 19 -28.64 -19.46 34.36
CA LEU A 19 -27.88 -18.28 33.94
C LEU A 19 -26.46 -18.66 33.49
N ALA A 20 -25.75 -19.49 34.26
CA ALA A 20 -24.41 -19.96 33.89
C ALA A 20 -24.43 -20.78 32.59
N ALA A 21 -25.39 -21.69 32.44
CA ALA A 21 -25.55 -22.51 31.24
C ALA A 21 -25.88 -21.67 30.00
N LEU A 22 -26.75 -20.66 30.14
CA LEU A 22 -27.10 -19.74 29.05
C LEU A 22 -25.88 -18.92 28.60
N ASN A 23 -25.09 -18.40 29.54
CA ASN A 23 -23.87 -17.65 29.22
C ASN A 23 -22.81 -18.56 28.56
N LEU A 24 -22.65 -19.79 29.03
CA LEU A 24 -21.76 -20.76 28.41
C LEU A 24 -22.20 -21.11 26.99
N LEU A 25 -23.50 -21.32 26.78
CA LEU A 25 -24.07 -21.61 25.46
C LEU A 25 -23.90 -20.42 24.51
N PHE A 26 -24.08 -19.19 25.00
CA PHE A 26 -23.82 -17.98 24.23
C PHE A 26 -22.33 -17.88 23.84
N PHE A 27 -21.42 -18.12 24.79
CA PHE A 27 -19.97 -18.09 24.54
C PHE A 27 -19.54 -19.17 23.53
N LEU A 28 -20.03 -20.39 23.69
CA LEU A 28 -19.75 -21.49 22.76
C LEU A 28 -20.34 -21.24 21.38
N SER A 29 -21.56 -20.68 21.31
CA SER A 29 -22.18 -20.26 20.06
C SER A 29 -21.35 -19.17 19.37
N PHE A 30 -20.87 -18.17 20.12
CA PHE A 30 -20.00 -17.13 19.60
C PHE A 30 -18.68 -17.69 19.05
N ILE A 31 -18.02 -18.59 19.79
CA ILE A 31 -16.81 -19.29 19.29
C ILE A 31 -17.13 -20.10 18.05
N PHE A 32 -18.23 -20.85 18.05
CA PHE A 32 -18.64 -21.66 16.92
C PHE A 32 -18.91 -20.82 15.66
N VAL A 33 -19.58 -19.68 15.81
CA VAL A 33 -19.78 -18.70 14.73
C VAL A 33 -18.44 -18.10 14.29
N LEU A 34 -17.51 -17.79 15.19
CA LEU A 34 -16.17 -17.30 14.83
C LEU A 34 -15.34 -18.35 14.07
N LEU A 35 -15.46 -19.62 14.43
CA LEU A 35 -14.76 -20.73 13.76
C LEU A 35 -15.40 -21.07 12.41
N LEU A 36 -16.73 -20.98 12.30
CA LEU A 36 -17.48 -21.16 11.04
C LEU A 36 -17.43 -19.94 10.12
N ALA A 37 -17.14 -18.76 10.66
CA ALA A 37 -16.67 -17.62 9.89
C ALA A 37 -15.24 -17.91 9.40
N SER A 38 -15.10 -19.00 8.65
CA SER A 38 -13.95 -19.30 7.81
C SER A 38 -13.60 -18.02 7.05
N ARG A 39 -12.30 -17.72 6.99
CA ARG A 39 -11.76 -16.59 6.24
C ARG A 39 -12.54 -16.46 4.93
N ALA A 40 -13.37 -15.43 4.85
CA ALA A 40 -13.90 -15.02 3.59
C ALA A 40 -12.66 -14.65 2.77
N HIS A 41 -12.18 -15.61 1.97
CA HIS A 41 -11.30 -15.31 0.85
C HIS A 41 -12.20 -14.51 -0.09
N ALA A 42 -12.36 -13.23 0.20
CA ALA A 42 -12.73 -12.27 -0.80
C ALA A 42 -11.69 -12.49 -1.90
N GLU A 43 -12.13 -13.08 -3.00
CA GLU A 43 -11.35 -13.19 -4.22
C GLU A 43 -10.69 -11.81 -4.42
N ALA A 44 -9.36 -11.79 -4.52
CA ALA A 44 -8.63 -10.53 -4.62
C ALA A 44 -9.33 -9.72 -5.73
N PRO A 45 -9.89 -8.53 -5.42
CA PRO A 45 -10.65 -7.79 -6.41
C PRO A 45 -9.80 -7.67 -7.65
N ASN A 46 -10.37 -7.90 -8.83
CA ASN A 46 -9.62 -7.74 -10.06
C ASN A 46 -9.08 -6.30 -10.09
N CYS A 47 -7.78 -6.11 -9.80
CA CYS A 47 -7.14 -4.81 -9.88
C CYS A 47 -6.89 -4.47 -11.33
N ALA A 48 -7.97 -4.17 -12.03
CA ALA A 48 -7.95 -3.52 -13.31
C ALA A 48 -8.02 -2.01 -13.10
N GLY A 49 -7.41 -1.27 -14.03
CA GLY A 49 -7.55 0.18 -14.13
C GLY A 49 -8.31 0.55 -15.40
N THR A 50 -8.99 1.70 -15.36
CA THR A 50 -9.49 2.34 -16.57
C THR A 50 -8.40 3.25 -17.11
N ASP A 51 -8.07 3.11 -18.39
CA ASP A 51 -7.16 4.02 -19.06
C ASP A 51 -7.82 5.40 -19.22
N LEU A 52 -7.32 6.37 -18.46
CA LEU A 52 -7.82 7.74 -18.46
C LEU A 52 -7.47 8.50 -19.74
N LEU A 53 -6.39 8.13 -20.45
CA LEU A 53 -6.03 8.78 -21.72
C LEU A 53 -7.02 8.37 -22.82
N THR A 54 -7.35 7.08 -22.89
CA THR A 54 -8.40 6.58 -23.80
C THR A 54 -9.77 7.21 -23.48
N ALA A 55 -10.08 7.42 -22.20
CA ALA A 55 -11.31 8.10 -21.81
C ALA A 55 -11.30 9.59 -22.21
N LEU A 56 -10.18 10.28 -21.96
CA LEU A 56 -9.99 11.69 -22.28
C LEU A 56 -10.08 11.96 -23.78
N GLU A 57 -9.48 11.09 -24.61
CA GLU A 57 -9.56 11.20 -26.06
C GLU A 57 -11.01 11.24 -26.56
N LYS A 58 -11.91 10.47 -25.92
CA LYS A 58 -13.33 10.42 -26.27
C LYS A 58 -14.12 11.59 -25.71
N SER A 59 -13.86 12.00 -24.46
CA SER A 59 -14.64 13.04 -23.78
C SER A 59 -14.21 14.46 -24.15
N ASP A 60 -12.91 14.68 -24.35
CA ASP A 60 -12.31 15.97 -24.70
C ASP A 60 -11.07 15.77 -25.60
N PRO A 61 -11.29 15.60 -26.92
CA PRO A 61 -10.20 15.40 -27.88
C PRO A 61 -9.21 16.57 -27.92
N ALA A 62 -9.64 17.79 -27.59
CA ALA A 62 -8.78 18.97 -27.58
C ALA A 62 -7.80 18.93 -26.40
N ALA A 63 -8.29 18.58 -25.20
CA ALA A 63 -7.44 18.36 -24.04
C ALA A 63 -6.49 17.17 -24.25
N PHE A 64 -6.97 16.06 -24.82
CA PHE A 64 -6.11 14.93 -25.17
C PHE A 64 -4.97 15.33 -26.11
N LYS A 65 -5.28 16.06 -27.20
CA LYS A 65 -4.25 16.54 -28.14
C LYS A 65 -3.24 17.48 -27.47
N LYS A 66 -3.69 18.31 -26.52
CA LYS A 66 -2.81 19.17 -25.72
C LYS A 66 -1.84 18.32 -24.89
N VAL A 67 -2.33 17.33 -24.15
CA VAL A 67 -1.51 16.39 -23.37
C VAL A 67 -0.48 15.68 -24.24
N GLU A 68 -0.91 15.14 -25.40
CA GLU A 68 -0.01 14.48 -26.35
C GLU A 68 1.07 15.42 -26.90
N THR A 69 0.70 16.67 -27.19
CA THR A 69 1.67 17.68 -27.68
C THR A 69 2.71 18.02 -26.62
N GLU A 70 2.29 18.19 -25.36
CA GLU A 70 3.21 18.44 -24.25
C GLU A 70 4.10 17.23 -23.96
N ALA A 71 3.54 16.01 -23.97
CA ALA A 71 4.30 14.77 -23.79
C ALA A 71 5.34 14.57 -24.91
N ALA A 72 4.99 14.86 -26.16
CA ALA A 72 5.90 14.78 -27.30
C ALA A 72 7.05 15.80 -27.23
N ALA A 73 6.86 16.91 -26.51
CA ALA A 73 7.90 17.92 -26.30
C ALA A 73 8.90 17.53 -25.20
N VAL A 74 8.61 16.50 -24.38
CA VAL A 74 9.53 16.03 -23.34
C VAL A 74 10.75 15.38 -24.01
N PRO A 75 11.96 15.92 -23.80
CA PRO A 75 13.18 15.30 -24.30
C PRO A 75 13.25 13.87 -23.80
N ASN A 76 13.52 12.92 -24.68
CA ASN A 76 13.67 11.52 -24.32
C ASN A 76 12.42 10.84 -23.71
N GLY A 77 11.22 11.42 -23.86
CA GLY A 77 9.98 10.98 -23.19
C GLY A 77 9.42 9.58 -23.53
N LYS A 78 10.12 8.79 -24.37
CA LYS A 78 9.74 7.42 -24.73
C LYS A 78 10.64 6.33 -24.13
N GLY A 79 11.84 6.70 -23.65
CA GLY A 79 12.85 5.75 -23.21
C GLY A 79 12.64 5.31 -21.76
N LEU A 80 12.34 4.02 -21.54
CA LEU A 80 12.26 3.42 -20.20
C LEU A 80 13.56 2.75 -19.74
N LEU A 81 14.42 2.37 -20.69
CA LEU A 81 15.72 1.75 -20.45
C LEU A 81 16.82 2.61 -21.06
N TRP A 82 17.78 2.98 -20.22
CA TRP A 82 18.95 3.78 -20.55
C TRP A 82 20.19 2.93 -20.40
N LYS A 83 21.10 3.01 -21.38
CA LYS A 83 22.42 2.41 -21.31
C LYS A 83 23.44 3.52 -21.08
N LEU A 84 24.19 3.41 -19.98
CA LEU A 84 25.25 4.34 -19.61
C LEU A 84 26.58 3.71 -19.99
N GLU A 85 27.32 4.38 -20.89
CA GLU A 85 28.59 3.85 -21.40
C GLU A 85 29.68 4.91 -21.32
N LYS A 86 30.89 4.44 -21.00
CA LYS A 86 32.11 5.23 -21.03
C LYS A 86 33.22 4.34 -21.62
N PRO A 87 34.09 4.87 -22.51
CA PRO A 87 35.21 4.09 -23.03
C PRO A 87 36.08 3.50 -21.91
N GLY A 88 36.37 2.22 -22.00
CA GLY A 88 37.17 1.48 -21.00
C GLY A 88 36.37 0.94 -19.82
N GLU A 89 35.09 1.29 -19.67
CA GLU A 89 34.22 0.81 -18.60
C GLU A 89 33.17 -0.19 -19.13
N LYS A 90 32.71 -1.09 -18.26
CA LYS A 90 31.53 -1.91 -18.56
C LYS A 90 30.28 -1.01 -18.56
N PRO A 91 29.31 -1.26 -19.44
CA PRO A 91 28.08 -0.48 -19.47
C PRO A 91 27.24 -0.71 -18.21
N SER A 92 26.62 0.36 -17.72
CA SER A 92 25.56 0.30 -16.71
C SER A 92 24.20 0.55 -17.37
N TYR A 93 23.13 0.20 -16.67
CA TYR A 93 21.77 0.38 -17.17
C TYR A 93 20.91 1.05 -16.12
N LEU A 94 20.08 2.00 -16.55
CA LEU A 94 19.08 2.65 -15.72
C LEU A 94 17.70 2.33 -16.29
N PHE A 95 16.85 1.73 -15.46
CA PHE A 95 15.49 1.36 -15.82
C PHE A 95 14.52 1.95 -14.80
N GLY A 96 13.49 2.66 -15.27
CA GLY A 96 12.46 3.22 -14.40
C GLY A 96 11.51 2.13 -13.89
N THR A 97 11.27 2.09 -12.58
CA THR A 97 10.30 1.19 -11.96
C THR A 97 9.06 1.96 -11.49
N MET A 98 8.00 1.23 -11.15
CA MET A 98 6.81 1.77 -10.50
C MET A 98 6.38 0.83 -9.39
N HIS A 99 6.00 1.38 -8.23
CA HIS A 99 5.60 0.59 -7.05
C HIS A 99 4.16 0.05 -7.16
N MET A 100 3.92 -0.80 -8.17
CA MET A 100 2.66 -1.52 -8.37
C MET A 100 2.93 -3.01 -8.60
N THR A 101 2.00 -3.84 -8.12
CA THR A 101 2.04 -5.31 -8.27
C THR A 101 1.52 -5.80 -9.63
N ASP A 102 0.96 -4.91 -10.45
CA ASP A 102 0.41 -5.26 -11.77
C ASP A 102 1.45 -5.96 -12.65
N THR A 103 1.08 -7.12 -13.21
CA THR A 103 1.94 -7.94 -14.08
C THR A 103 2.52 -7.18 -15.28
N ARG A 104 1.84 -6.15 -15.79
CA ARG A 104 2.33 -5.29 -16.87
C ARG A 104 3.52 -4.45 -16.45
N VAL A 105 3.65 -4.20 -15.14
CA VAL A 105 4.74 -3.44 -14.52
C VAL A 105 5.83 -4.39 -14.05
N THR A 106 5.46 -5.49 -13.40
CA THR A 106 6.43 -6.44 -12.82
C THR A 106 7.08 -7.37 -13.85
N THR A 107 6.59 -7.37 -15.10
CA THR A 107 7.21 -8.07 -16.22
C THR A 107 8.15 -7.14 -16.98
N LEU A 108 9.45 -7.42 -16.95
CA LEU A 108 10.42 -6.63 -17.69
C LEU A 108 10.24 -6.79 -19.22
N PRO A 109 10.33 -5.69 -19.99
CA PRO A 109 10.53 -5.79 -21.43
C PRO A 109 11.82 -6.56 -21.77
N ALA A 110 11.84 -7.27 -22.90
CA ALA A 110 12.94 -8.16 -23.26
C ALA A 110 14.34 -7.49 -23.23
N ALA A 111 14.44 -6.21 -23.63
CA ALA A 111 15.70 -5.47 -23.56
C ALA A 111 16.17 -5.21 -22.12
N ALA A 112 15.23 -4.89 -21.21
CA ALA A 112 15.52 -4.68 -19.80
C ALA A 112 15.86 -6.02 -19.11
N GLN A 113 15.15 -7.10 -19.46
CA GLN A 113 15.49 -8.44 -18.96
C GLN A 113 16.91 -8.84 -19.36
N LYS A 114 17.30 -8.64 -20.63
CA LYS A 114 18.67 -8.93 -21.09
C LYS A 114 19.73 -8.10 -20.34
N ALA A 115 19.45 -6.82 -20.08
CA ALA A 115 20.35 -5.97 -19.30
C ALA A 115 20.47 -6.46 -17.85
N TYR A 116 19.34 -6.78 -17.22
CA TYR A 116 19.27 -7.34 -15.87
C TYR A 116 20.03 -8.67 -15.76
N ASP A 117 19.85 -9.58 -16.72
CA ASP A 117 20.53 -10.89 -16.75
C ASP A 117 22.05 -10.73 -16.85
N GLY A 118 22.52 -9.78 -17.65
CA GLY A 118 23.95 -9.48 -17.83
C GLY A 118 24.60 -8.65 -16.72
N ALA A 119 23.81 -8.04 -15.82
CA ALA A 119 24.33 -7.23 -14.73
C ALA A 119 24.88 -8.09 -13.58
N GLY A 120 26.04 -7.74 -13.03
CA GLY A 120 26.58 -8.37 -11.80
C GLY A 120 25.98 -7.80 -10.51
N THR A 121 25.53 -6.56 -10.57
CA THR A 121 25.03 -5.79 -9.42
C THR A 121 23.70 -5.15 -9.80
N VAL A 122 22.73 -5.22 -8.90
CA VAL A 122 21.42 -4.56 -9.03
C VAL A 122 21.31 -3.50 -7.94
N ILE A 123 21.16 -2.24 -8.36
CA ILE A 123 21.02 -1.11 -7.44
C ILE A 123 19.57 -0.63 -7.49
N ILE A 124 18.92 -0.59 -6.33
CA ILE A 124 17.57 -0.04 -6.16
C ILE A 124 17.62 1.25 -5.32
N GLU A 125 16.49 1.93 -5.13
CA GLU A 125 16.42 3.15 -4.30
C GLU A 125 16.95 2.88 -2.90
N THR A 126 16.31 1.97 -2.16
CA THR A 126 16.78 1.55 -0.83
C THR A 126 16.63 0.04 -0.64
N THR A 127 17.65 -0.60 -0.08
CA THR A 127 17.56 -2.02 0.30
C THR A 127 16.66 -2.24 1.52
N ASP A 128 16.32 -1.19 2.25
CA ASP A 128 15.36 -1.26 3.36
C ASP A 128 13.95 -1.61 2.85
N ALA A 129 13.60 -1.27 1.61
CA ALA A 129 12.33 -1.65 1.00
C ALA A 129 12.15 -3.18 0.87
N MET A 130 13.24 -3.94 0.90
CA MET A 130 13.19 -5.40 0.93
C MET A 130 12.70 -5.96 2.28
N ASP A 131 12.70 -5.15 3.33
CA ASP A 131 12.17 -5.48 4.65
C ASP A 131 11.23 -4.36 5.12
N ARG A 132 9.93 -4.52 4.85
CA ARG A 132 8.90 -3.55 5.22
C ARG A 132 8.90 -3.25 6.72
N ALA A 133 9.21 -4.21 7.58
CA ALA A 133 9.23 -3.97 9.03
C ALA A 133 10.41 -3.07 9.41
N LYS A 134 11.59 -3.32 8.85
CA LYS A 134 12.77 -2.46 9.02
C LYS A 134 12.51 -1.05 8.49
N MET A 135 11.92 -0.93 7.30
CA MET A 135 11.59 0.38 6.72
C MET A 135 10.60 1.15 7.59
N MET A 136 9.52 0.51 8.05
CA MET A 136 8.55 1.14 8.94
C MET A 136 9.16 1.54 10.29
N ALA A 137 10.04 0.71 10.85
CA ALA A 137 10.76 1.03 12.09
C ALA A 137 11.70 2.23 11.91
N ALA A 138 12.41 2.29 10.78
CA ALA A 138 13.27 3.42 10.44
C ALA A 138 12.45 4.71 10.33
N MET A 139 11.38 4.71 9.53
CA MET A 139 10.50 5.88 9.40
C MET A 139 9.88 6.31 10.74
N ALA A 140 9.52 5.36 11.62
CA ALA A 140 8.98 5.67 12.94
C ALA A 140 9.99 6.32 13.89
N SER A 141 11.30 6.11 13.68
CA SER A 141 12.36 6.74 14.45
C SER A 141 12.48 8.25 14.17
N GLU A 142 12.04 8.69 12.99
CA GLU A 142 12.04 10.08 12.55
C GLU A 142 10.61 10.54 12.21
N PRO A 143 9.74 10.73 13.22
CA PRO A 143 8.32 11.03 13.00
C PRO A 143 8.09 12.31 12.20
N GLY A 144 9.04 13.24 12.23
CA GLY A 144 9.04 14.46 11.43
C GLY A 144 9.08 14.23 9.92
N LEU A 145 9.46 13.04 9.44
CA LEU A 145 9.40 12.70 8.02
C LEU A 145 7.95 12.52 7.55
N MET A 146 7.10 11.91 8.37
CA MET A 146 5.73 11.55 8.01
C MET A 146 4.67 12.52 8.57
N MET A 147 4.94 13.13 9.72
CA MET A 147 3.98 13.94 10.47
C MET A 147 4.52 15.34 10.77
N PHE A 148 3.60 16.30 10.89
CA PHE A 148 3.87 17.59 11.51
C PHE A 148 3.99 17.43 13.02
N THR A 149 5.15 17.78 13.57
CA THR A 149 5.48 17.69 15.00
C THR A 149 5.27 19.00 15.75
N ASP A 150 4.83 20.05 15.05
CA ASP A 150 4.52 21.38 15.58
C ASP A 150 2.99 21.60 15.60
N ASN A 151 2.51 22.84 15.54
CA ASN A 151 1.08 23.16 15.45
C ASN A 151 0.52 23.12 14.02
N THR A 152 1.34 22.85 13.01
CA THR A 152 0.91 22.77 11.62
C THR A 152 -0.06 21.59 11.43
N THR A 153 -1.07 21.81 10.61
CA THR A 153 -2.03 20.78 10.18
C THR A 153 -2.18 20.82 8.68
N LEU A 154 -2.65 19.73 8.10
CA LEU A 154 -2.88 19.65 6.66
C LEU A 154 -3.85 20.76 6.19
N SER A 155 -4.94 20.98 6.92
CA SER A 155 -5.93 22.02 6.61
C SER A 155 -5.37 23.44 6.69
N SER A 156 -4.34 23.68 7.52
CA SER A 156 -3.69 25.00 7.61
C SER A 156 -2.84 25.36 6.38
N LEU A 157 -2.55 24.39 5.52
CA LEU A 157 -1.76 24.57 4.29
C LEU A 157 -2.61 24.65 3.02
N LEU A 158 -3.92 24.42 3.13
CA LEU A 158 -4.82 24.32 1.99
C LEU A 158 -5.72 25.55 1.91
N SER A 159 -6.08 25.92 0.67
CA SER A 159 -7.20 26.84 0.47
C SER A 159 -8.51 26.18 0.96
N PRO A 160 -9.57 26.97 1.26
CA PRO A 160 -10.86 26.41 1.63
C PRO A 160 -11.42 25.41 0.60
N ASP A 161 -11.20 25.68 -0.70
CA ASP A 161 -11.67 24.82 -1.79
C ASP A 161 -10.90 23.49 -1.84
N ASP A 162 -9.57 23.54 -1.68
CA ASP A 162 -8.73 22.33 -1.64
C ASP A 162 -9.03 21.49 -0.39
N ALA A 163 -9.27 22.13 0.75
CA ALA A 163 -9.65 21.45 1.98
C ALA A 163 -11.02 20.74 1.83
N ALA A 164 -11.98 21.37 1.15
CA ALA A 164 -13.27 20.76 0.85
C ALA A 164 -13.12 19.57 -0.11
N ALA A 165 -12.32 19.71 -1.17
CA ALA A 165 -12.03 18.63 -2.11
C ALA A 165 -11.35 17.44 -1.42
N LEU A 166 -10.38 17.71 -0.54
CA LEU A 166 -9.70 16.70 0.23
C LEU A 166 -10.66 15.96 1.17
N ASN A 167 -11.44 16.68 1.97
CA ASN A 167 -12.38 16.07 2.92
C ASN A 167 -13.37 15.16 2.21
N LYS A 168 -13.90 15.58 1.05
CA LYS A 168 -14.77 14.74 0.21
C LYS A 168 -14.07 13.44 -0.23
N GLY A 169 -12.81 13.52 -0.63
CA GLY A 169 -12.01 12.34 -1.02
C GLY A 169 -11.74 11.39 0.14
N LEU A 170 -11.45 11.93 1.33
CA LEU A 170 -11.26 11.17 2.57
C LEU A 170 -12.55 10.47 3.00
N ASP A 171 -13.69 11.18 2.97
CA ASP A 171 -15.01 10.65 3.31
C ASP A 171 -15.40 9.48 2.40
N ALA A 172 -15.11 9.59 1.10
CA ALA A 172 -15.36 8.51 0.13
C ALA A 172 -14.57 7.22 0.43
N ARG A 173 -13.48 7.30 1.21
CA ARG A 173 -12.70 6.16 1.68
C ARG A 173 -12.92 5.83 3.16
N GLY A 174 -13.86 6.51 3.82
CA GLY A 174 -14.17 6.30 5.24
C GLY A 174 -13.04 6.75 6.19
N ILE A 175 -12.21 7.70 5.78
CA ILE A 175 -11.08 8.21 6.57
C ILE A 175 -11.49 9.51 7.26
N PRO A 176 -11.62 9.55 8.60
CA PRO A 176 -11.98 10.79 9.28
C PRO A 176 -10.84 11.82 9.17
N PRO A 177 -11.09 13.09 8.77
CA PRO A 177 -10.03 14.09 8.58
C PRO A 177 -9.11 14.30 9.79
N ALA A 178 -9.66 14.17 11.00
CA ALA A 178 -8.90 14.29 12.25
C ALA A 178 -7.77 13.24 12.37
N THR A 179 -7.93 12.05 11.77
CA THR A 179 -6.93 10.97 11.83
C THR A 179 -5.70 11.23 10.96
N VAL A 180 -5.84 12.09 9.94
CA VAL A 180 -4.77 12.44 9.00
C VAL A 180 -4.32 13.90 9.13
N ALA A 181 -4.91 14.67 10.04
CA ALA A 181 -4.68 16.11 10.18
C ALA A 181 -3.20 16.49 10.40
N LYS A 182 -2.42 15.58 11.01
CA LYS A 182 -0.98 15.75 11.24
C LYS A 182 -0.10 15.12 10.17
N MET A 183 -0.64 14.35 9.23
CA MET A 183 0.18 13.76 8.16
C MET A 183 0.68 14.86 7.22
N LYS A 184 1.93 14.74 6.78
CA LYS A 184 2.47 15.61 5.74
C LYS A 184 1.77 15.32 4.39
N PRO A 185 1.62 16.33 3.50
CA PRO A 185 0.89 16.16 2.25
C PRO A 185 1.35 14.98 1.40
N TRP A 186 2.67 14.75 1.33
CA TRP A 186 3.23 13.66 0.54
C TRP A 186 2.81 12.25 1.02
N ILE A 187 2.67 12.05 2.34
CA ILE A 187 2.17 10.79 2.92
C ILE A 187 0.73 10.53 2.50
N LEU A 188 -0.11 11.57 2.60
CA LEU A 188 -1.51 11.43 2.24
C LEU A 188 -1.67 11.20 0.74
N SER A 189 -0.89 11.89 -0.09
CA SER A 189 -0.84 11.65 -1.54
C SER A 189 -0.44 10.21 -1.86
N ALA A 190 0.60 9.68 -1.21
CA ALA A 190 1.03 8.29 -1.40
C ALA A 190 -0.05 7.28 -0.98
N MET A 191 -0.70 7.50 0.17
CA MET A 191 -1.81 6.67 0.65
C MET A 191 -3.02 6.72 -0.31
N MET A 192 -3.29 7.88 -0.92
CA MET A 192 -4.38 8.07 -1.86
C MET A 192 -4.09 7.55 -3.27
N ALA A 193 -2.82 7.46 -3.65
CA ALA A 193 -2.41 7.03 -4.99
C ALA A 193 -2.74 5.56 -5.28
N LEU A 194 -2.77 4.70 -4.25
CA LEU A 194 -3.06 3.28 -4.42
C LEU A 194 -4.57 2.98 -4.25
N PRO A 195 -5.19 2.23 -5.17
CA PRO A 195 -6.55 1.73 -4.98
C PRO A 195 -6.58 0.64 -3.90
N ALA A 196 -7.73 0.45 -3.25
CA ALA A 196 -7.87 -0.50 -2.14
C ALA A 196 -7.45 -1.94 -2.51
N CYS A 197 -7.68 -2.36 -3.75
CA CYS A 197 -7.29 -3.68 -4.20
C CYS A 197 -5.76 -3.85 -4.32
N GLU A 198 -5.03 -2.80 -4.72
CA GLU A 198 -3.56 -2.81 -4.83
C GLU A 198 -2.93 -2.85 -3.44
N VAL A 199 -3.51 -2.10 -2.49
CA VAL A 199 -3.15 -2.20 -1.07
C VAL A 199 -3.33 -3.63 -0.56
N ALA A 200 -4.41 -4.31 -0.96
CA ALA A 200 -4.66 -5.70 -0.58
C ALA A 200 -3.62 -6.67 -1.18
N ARG A 201 -3.24 -6.52 -2.46
CA ARG A 201 -2.19 -7.32 -3.10
C ARG A 201 -0.83 -7.18 -2.42
N GLN A 202 -0.40 -5.93 -2.17
CA GLN A 202 0.86 -5.68 -1.46
C GLN A 202 0.81 -6.23 -0.02
N SER A 203 -0.32 -6.15 0.66
CA SER A 203 -0.50 -6.71 2.01
C SER A 203 -0.49 -8.24 2.01
N ALA A 204 -0.88 -8.87 0.90
CA ALA A 204 -0.76 -10.31 0.69
C ALA A 204 0.68 -10.76 0.34
N GLY A 205 1.61 -9.81 0.20
CA GLY A 205 3.02 -10.09 -0.08
C GLY A 205 3.39 -10.13 -1.55
N GLU A 206 2.50 -9.69 -2.46
CA GLU A 206 2.88 -9.51 -3.87
C GLU A 206 3.93 -8.38 -3.98
N PRO A 207 5.11 -8.65 -4.55
CA PRO A 207 6.18 -7.66 -4.61
C PRO A 207 5.96 -6.68 -5.77
N VAL A 208 6.33 -5.42 -5.53
CA VAL A 208 6.53 -4.42 -6.59
C VAL A 208 7.84 -4.71 -7.35
N LEU A 209 7.99 -4.15 -8.56
CA LEU A 209 9.05 -4.55 -9.49
C LEU A 209 10.46 -4.43 -8.90
N ASP A 210 10.79 -3.32 -8.26
CA ASP A 210 12.12 -3.06 -7.67
C ASP A 210 12.48 -4.07 -6.57
N VAL A 211 11.55 -4.36 -5.65
CA VAL A 211 11.72 -5.38 -4.61
C VAL A 211 11.85 -6.78 -5.22
N LYS A 212 11.06 -7.07 -6.27
CA LYS A 212 11.15 -8.33 -7.02
C LYS A 212 12.55 -8.48 -7.65
N LEU A 213 13.03 -7.49 -8.38
CA LEU A 213 14.34 -7.51 -9.04
C LEU A 213 15.48 -7.69 -8.05
N ALA A 214 15.42 -7.01 -6.90
CA ALA A 214 16.41 -7.15 -5.83
C ALA A 214 16.36 -8.54 -5.17
N SER A 215 15.17 -9.10 -4.96
CA SER A 215 15.02 -10.44 -4.39
C SER A 215 15.54 -11.53 -5.33
N ASP A 216 15.19 -11.42 -6.62
CA ASP A 216 15.65 -12.32 -7.68
C ASP A 216 17.18 -12.21 -7.87
N ALA A 217 17.75 -11.01 -7.70
CA ALA A 217 19.18 -10.77 -7.78
C ALA A 217 19.93 -11.47 -6.64
N LYS A 218 19.47 -11.32 -5.40
CA LYS A 218 20.02 -12.05 -4.25
C LYS A 218 19.92 -13.57 -4.45
N ALA A 219 18.76 -14.05 -4.92
CA ALA A 219 18.54 -15.48 -5.16
C ALA A 219 19.45 -16.06 -6.26
N SER A 220 19.85 -15.24 -7.24
CA SER A 220 20.76 -15.62 -8.33
C SER A 220 22.23 -15.33 -8.04
N GLY A 221 22.57 -14.86 -6.83
CA GLY A 221 23.95 -14.60 -6.42
C GLY A 221 24.55 -13.31 -6.99
N LYS A 222 23.71 -12.37 -7.45
CA LYS A 222 24.12 -11.01 -7.84
C LYS A 222 24.23 -10.13 -6.60
N ASP A 223 25.08 -9.12 -6.67
CA ASP A 223 25.17 -8.09 -5.62
C ASP A 223 23.92 -7.20 -5.66
N VAL A 224 23.46 -6.77 -4.48
CA VAL A 224 22.32 -5.86 -4.35
C VAL A 224 22.66 -4.69 -3.44
N GLU A 225 22.52 -3.48 -3.97
CA GLU A 225 22.84 -2.24 -3.29
C GLU A 225 21.67 -1.25 -3.33
N GLY A 226 21.70 -0.25 -2.45
CA GLY A 226 20.75 0.86 -2.41
C GLY A 226 21.46 2.16 -2.79
N LEU A 227 20.78 3.04 -3.52
CA LEU A 227 21.26 4.40 -3.76
C LEU A 227 21.24 5.25 -2.48
N GLU A 228 20.31 4.93 -1.58
CA GLU A 228 20.12 5.63 -0.32
C GLU A 228 19.70 4.68 0.82
N THR A 229 19.55 5.25 2.02
CA THR A 229 18.97 4.58 3.17
C THR A 229 17.59 5.17 3.46
N ALA A 230 16.70 4.40 4.12
CA ALA A 230 15.36 4.90 4.43
C ALA A 230 15.36 6.13 5.35
N VAL A 231 16.43 6.31 6.14
CA VAL A 231 16.62 7.43 7.07
C VAL A 231 18.09 7.82 7.12
N GLY A 232 18.42 8.97 6.53
CA GLY A 232 19.78 9.53 6.52
C GLY A 232 20.70 8.84 5.53
#